data_AF-A0A093YWH3-F1
#
_entry.id   AF-A0A093YWH3-F1
#
_cell.length_a   1.000
_cell.length_b   1.000
_cell.length_c   1.000
_cell.angle_alpha   90.00
_cell.angle_beta   90.00
_cell.angle_gamma   90.00
#
_symmetry.space_group_name_H-M   'P 1'
#
loop_
_entity.id
_entity.type
_entity.pdbx_description
1 polymer ?
#
loop_
_entity_poly.entity_id
_entity_poly.type
_entity_poly.pdbx_seq_one_letter_code
_entity_poly.pdbx_strand_id
1 'polypeptide(L)'
;MPVSIRFIVAVFILITAALLSQLNVEWRLKPQLFRRSPAATTGVMDHSFSAERCADLHNRLLQKAIVNEPGAVVERNLIARLVDASRMFGEIPNFDSSPLYHFFSLLDITPLPHGQYGLLTPEIYQPVPEAFFSDMFSHEPDAILLYGQNNADSPMDGGLFLNLQTYKVAWHWSPGRFPAYERWVSLEFALQTQLDKWESGKFYWDTDARSLAVKRWIEADVTDALYAWDRLLLMIEAKLPQRGQKQLLRLEPLSIESMSSFQIGSFAGEFLRRAPRPEFKHVAPGISTFSPETLYEIYSAEPTDSFRRTFNIGDPDMKDWASLVLPASGMVSRDVSQKSDFDIKSFDEDWGYGKFTVSRRAGLYIGPDIFDSDVVRFIANSGLPSACQFDGLRPWGPSRSPRLSEVLHHWALLVENGIWKVDADGVANDNSWFDANIRQSKLNWVRT
;
A
#
# COMPACT_ATOMS: atom_id res chain seq x y z
N MET A 1 -23.30 -27.14 21.76
CA MET A 1 -21.90 -27.31 21.29
C MET A 1 -21.55 -26.07 20.47
N PRO A 2 -20.49 -25.32 20.80
CA PRO A 2 -20.14 -24.13 20.03
C PRO A 2 -19.47 -24.56 18.72
N VAL A 3 -20.08 -24.17 17.59
CA VAL A 3 -19.44 -24.29 16.28
C VAL A 3 -18.29 -23.30 16.23
N SER A 4 -17.07 -23.79 16.04
CA SER A 4 -15.86 -22.97 15.97
C SER A 4 -15.98 -21.95 14.83
N ILE A 5 -15.68 -20.68 15.10
CA ILE A 5 -15.65 -19.59 14.11
C ILE A 5 -14.76 -19.94 12.91
N ARG A 6 -13.71 -20.75 13.12
CA ARG A 6 -12.85 -21.27 12.04
C ARG A 6 -13.61 -22.15 11.04
N PHE A 7 -14.64 -22.88 11.50
CA PHE A 7 -15.47 -23.73 10.65
C PHE A 7 -16.42 -22.90 9.78
N ILE A 8 -16.95 -21.80 10.32
CA ILE A 8 -17.83 -20.88 9.57
C ILE A 8 -17.04 -20.14 8.48
N VAL A 9 -15.83 -19.68 8.80
CA VAL A 9 -14.93 -19.02 7.82
C VAL A 9 -14.50 -19.99 6.72
N ALA A 10 -14.14 -21.24 7.06
CA ALA A 10 -13.77 -22.25 6.06
C ALA A 10 -14.93 -22.61 5.12
N VAL A 11 -16.16 -22.70 5.65
CA VAL A 11 -17.36 -22.96 4.83
C VAL A 11 -17.69 -21.76 3.93
N PHE A 12 -17.51 -20.52 4.41
CA PHE A 12 -17.73 -19.33 3.60
C PHE A 12 -16.74 -19.24 2.43
N ILE A 13 -15.46 -19.55 2.67
CA ILE A 13 -14.40 -19.60 1.64
C ILE A 13 -14.67 -20.69 0.60
N LEU A 14 -15.15 -21.86 1.03
CA LEU A 14 -15.51 -22.96 0.12
C LEU A 14 -16.71 -22.61 -0.76
N ILE A 15 -17.70 -21.88 -0.23
CA ILE A 15 -18.89 -21.48 -0.99
C ILE A 15 -18.56 -20.37 -2.00
N THR A 16 -17.72 -19.39 -1.65
CA THR A 16 -17.26 -18.36 -2.60
C THR A 16 -16.37 -18.94 -3.69
N ALA A 17 -15.48 -19.88 -3.37
CA ALA A 17 -14.66 -20.58 -4.36
C ALA A 17 -15.51 -21.45 -5.32
N ALA A 18 -16.55 -22.11 -4.80
CA ALA A 18 -17.47 -22.89 -5.63
C ALA A 18 -18.33 -22.02 -6.56
N LEU A 19 -18.80 -20.85 -6.08
CA LEU A 19 -19.54 -19.89 -6.90
C LEU A 19 -18.67 -19.22 -7.98
N LEU A 20 -17.41 -18.90 -7.65
CA LEU A 20 -16.45 -18.34 -8.62
C LEU A 20 -16.04 -19.38 -9.68
N SER A 21 -15.87 -20.65 -9.30
CA SER A 21 -15.55 -21.72 -10.26
C SER A 21 -16.73 -22.07 -11.18
N GLN A 22 -17.98 -22.01 -10.70
CA GLN A 22 -19.16 -22.23 -11.56
C GLN A 22 -19.38 -21.10 -12.58
N LEU A 23 -19.10 -19.85 -12.22
CA LEU A 23 -19.15 -18.72 -13.17
C LEU A 23 -18.06 -18.80 -14.26
N ASN A 24 -16.94 -19.49 -13.97
CA ASN A 24 -15.81 -19.61 -14.90
C ASN A 24 -15.99 -20.73 -15.95
N VAL A 25 -16.92 -21.67 -15.76
CA VAL A 25 -17.11 -22.82 -16.66
C VAL A 25 -17.95 -22.45 -17.89
N GLU A 26 -18.82 -21.43 -17.82
CA GLU A 26 -19.72 -21.08 -18.94
C GLU A 26 -19.07 -20.21 -20.05
N TRP A 27 -17.83 -19.73 -19.89
CA TRP A 27 -17.15 -18.86 -20.85
C TRP A 27 -16.11 -19.55 -21.77
N ARG A 28 -16.17 -20.88 -21.92
CA ARG A 28 -15.31 -21.60 -22.89
C ARG A 28 -15.75 -21.35 -24.35
N LEU A 29 -15.35 -20.22 -24.91
CA LEU A 29 -15.26 -20.04 -26.36
C LEU A 29 -13.92 -20.61 -26.87
N LYS A 30 -14.02 -21.34 -27.99
CA LYS A 30 -12.94 -22.09 -28.66
C LYS A 30 -11.68 -21.23 -28.95
N PRO A 31 -10.49 -21.84 -29.01
CA PRO A 31 -9.24 -21.15 -29.31
C PRO A 31 -9.30 -20.53 -30.71
N GLN A 32 -9.24 -19.20 -30.81
CA GLN A 32 -9.05 -18.53 -32.08
C GLN A 32 -7.56 -18.44 -32.38
N LEU A 33 -7.17 -19.12 -33.46
CA LEU A 33 -5.86 -19.08 -34.08
C LEU A 33 -5.46 -17.63 -34.39
N PHE A 34 -4.25 -17.29 -33.95
CA PHE A 34 -3.53 -16.05 -34.23
C PHE A 34 -3.68 -15.61 -35.69
N ARG A 35 -4.21 -14.39 -35.89
CA ARG A 35 -4.06 -13.66 -37.15
C ARG A 35 -3.51 -12.26 -36.83
N ARG A 36 -2.18 -12.14 -36.95
CA ARG A 36 -1.43 -10.88 -36.89
C ARG A 36 -1.86 -9.94 -38.03
N SER A 37 -1.88 -8.64 -37.74
CA SER A 37 -1.50 -7.59 -38.69
C SER A 37 -0.54 -6.64 -37.97
N PRO A 38 0.65 -6.33 -38.53
CA PRO A 38 1.62 -5.47 -37.87
C PRO A 38 1.24 -4.00 -38.10
N ALA A 39 0.63 -3.37 -37.11
CA ALA A 39 0.72 -1.92 -36.99
C ALA A 39 2.06 -1.61 -36.31
N ALA A 40 3.08 -1.36 -37.12
CA ALA A 40 4.38 -0.88 -36.65
C ALA A 40 4.21 0.54 -36.09
N THR A 41 3.85 0.64 -34.82
CA THR A 41 4.14 1.84 -34.05
C THR A 41 5.62 1.74 -33.73
N THR A 42 6.44 2.55 -34.42
CA THR A 42 7.88 2.65 -34.16
C THR A 42 8.08 3.15 -32.72
N GLY A 43 8.19 2.20 -31.79
CA GLY A 43 8.55 2.44 -30.41
C GLY A 43 9.97 3.00 -30.39
N VAL A 44 10.11 4.22 -29.89
CA VAL A 44 11.41 4.78 -29.54
C VAL A 44 12.00 3.86 -28.47
N MET A 45 13.09 3.15 -28.78
CA MET A 45 13.81 2.36 -27.78
C MET A 45 14.22 3.28 -26.63
N ASP A 46 13.79 2.95 -25.42
CA ASP A 46 14.15 3.70 -24.23
C ASP A 46 15.61 3.36 -23.88
N HIS A 47 16.53 4.27 -24.21
CA HIS A 47 17.96 4.14 -23.90
C HIS A 47 18.26 4.13 -22.38
N SER A 48 17.24 4.22 -21.50
CA SER A 48 17.39 4.19 -20.05
C SER A 48 17.43 2.78 -19.43
N PHE A 49 17.09 1.71 -20.17
CA PHE A 49 17.15 0.35 -19.61
C PHE A 49 18.59 -0.19 -19.57
N SER A 50 19.12 -0.43 -18.38
CA SER A 50 20.36 -1.20 -18.18
C SER A 50 20.05 -2.60 -17.66
N ALA A 51 20.35 -3.59 -18.50
CA ALA A 51 20.20 -5.01 -18.18
C ALA A 51 21.09 -5.41 -16.99
N GLU A 52 22.33 -4.93 -16.97
CA GLU A 52 23.31 -5.22 -15.93
C GLU A 52 22.87 -4.66 -14.58
N ARG A 53 22.38 -3.42 -14.58
CA ARG A 53 21.91 -2.77 -13.35
C ARG A 53 20.67 -3.45 -12.79
N CYS A 54 19.69 -3.78 -13.63
CA CYS A 54 18.50 -4.50 -13.19
C CYS A 54 18.85 -5.91 -12.69
N ALA A 55 19.78 -6.60 -13.36
CA ALA A 55 20.23 -7.93 -12.95
C ALA A 55 20.99 -7.88 -11.61
N ASP A 56 21.86 -6.89 -11.40
CA ASP A 56 22.53 -6.68 -10.11
C ASP A 56 21.53 -6.51 -8.97
N LEU A 57 20.52 -5.65 -9.15
CA LEU A 57 19.48 -5.43 -8.15
C LEU A 57 18.68 -6.71 -7.86
N HIS A 58 18.29 -7.45 -8.91
CA HIS A 58 17.62 -8.74 -8.75
C HIS A 58 18.49 -9.74 -7.98
N ASN A 59 19.75 -9.91 -8.38
CA ASN A 59 20.65 -10.89 -7.78
C ASN A 59 20.93 -10.51 -6.31
N ARG A 60 21.06 -9.22 -5.97
CA ARG A 60 21.18 -8.77 -4.58
C ARG A 60 19.93 -9.10 -3.76
N LEU A 61 18.73 -8.93 -4.31
CA LEU A 61 17.48 -9.34 -3.67
C LEU A 61 17.44 -10.85 -3.44
N LEU A 62 17.83 -11.65 -4.43
CA LEU A 62 17.87 -13.11 -4.29
C LEU A 62 18.85 -13.53 -3.19
N GLN A 63 20.05 -12.94 -3.14
CA GLN A 63 21.01 -13.22 -2.08
C GLN A 63 20.45 -12.90 -0.69
N LYS A 64 19.67 -11.81 -0.54
CA LYS A 64 18.95 -11.51 0.71
C LYS A 64 17.89 -12.57 1.03
N ALA A 65 17.16 -13.03 0.03
CA ALA A 65 16.10 -14.04 0.20
C ALA A 65 16.65 -15.39 0.70
N ILE A 66 17.81 -15.83 0.18
CA ILE A 66 18.32 -17.18 0.41
C ILE A 66 19.46 -17.28 1.43
N VAL A 67 19.91 -16.17 2.02
CA VAL A 67 21.04 -16.17 2.97
C VAL A 67 20.82 -17.10 4.16
N ASN A 68 19.57 -17.36 4.54
CA ASN A 68 19.19 -18.26 5.63
C ASN A 68 18.77 -19.67 5.16
N GLU A 69 18.96 -19.97 3.87
CA GLU A 69 18.62 -21.26 3.26
C GLU A 69 19.89 -22.02 2.86
N PRO A 70 20.47 -22.85 3.74
CA PRO A 70 21.77 -23.50 3.50
C PRO A 70 21.77 -24.51 2.33
N GLY A 71 20.58 -24.91 1.84
CA GLY A 71 20.42 -25.80 0.69
C GLY A 71 20.12 -25.10 -0.63
N ALA A 72 20.06 -23.76 -0.65
CA ALA A 72 19.73 -23.01 -1.84
C ALA A 72 20.85 -23.14 -2.90
N VAL A 73 20.49 -23.68 -4.06
CA VAL A 73 21.37 -23.75 -5.23
C VAL A 73 21.01 -22.62 -6.17
N VAL A 74 21.99 -21.80 -6.54
CA VAL A 74 21.82 -20.68 -7.47
C VAL A 74 22.26 -21.09 -8.86
N GLU A 75 21.43 -20.82 -9.86
CA GLU A 75 21.69 -21.11 -11.27
C GLU A 75 21.35 -19.92 -12.16
N ARG A 76 22.03 -19.81 -13.31
CA ARG A 76 21.71 -18.88 -14.40
C ARG A 76 21.12 -19.62 -15.58
N ASN A 77 19.93 -20.17 -15.40
CA ASN A 77 19.28 -21.03 -16.39
C ASN A 77 17.94 -20.49 -16.89
N LEU A 78 17.59 -19.23 -16.57
CA LEU A 78 16.29 -18.65 -16.90
C LEU A 78 15.97 -18.70 -18.40
N ILE A 79 16.97 -18.42 -19.26
CA ILE A 79 16.82 -18.53 -20.73
C ILE A 79 16.51 -19.98 -21.15
N ALA A 80 17.22 -20.97 -20.59
CA ALA A 80 16.97 -22.37 -20.92
C ALA A 80 15.54 -22.79 -20.51
N ARG A 81 15.11 -22.38 -19.32
CA ARG A 81 13.74 -22.60 -18.84
C ARG A 81 12.69 -21.90 -19.69
N LEU A 82 12.98 -20.70 -20.18
CA LEU A 82 12.11 -19.97 -21.11
C LEU A 82 11.96 -20.69 -22.45
N VAL A 83 13.05 -21.23 -23.00
CA VAL A 83 13.03 -22.05 -24.22
C VAL A 83 12.23 -23.34 -24.01
N ASP A 84 12.36 -23.98 -22.84
CA ASP A 84 11.56 -25.17 -22.53
C ASP A 84 10.07 -24.83 -22.36
N ALA A 85 9.75 -23.71 -21.71
CA ALA A 85 8.38 -23.22 -21.57
C ALA A 85 7.75 -22.82 -22.92
N SER A 86 8.55 -22.34 -23.88
CA SER A 86 8.09 -21.97 -25.24
C SER A 86 7.37 -23.12 -25.93
N ARG A 87 7.81 -24.37 -25.68
CA ARG A 87 7.20 -25.57 -26.24
C ARG A 87 5.75 -25.77 -25.77
N MET A 88 5.36 -25.16 -24.65
CA MET A 88 4.01 -25.22 -24.10
C MET A 88 3.09 -24.12 -24.62
N PHE A 89 3.61 -22.93 -24.97
CA PHE A 89 2.82 -21.73 -25.28
C PHE A 89 2.92 -21.23 -26.73
N GLY A 90 3.78 -21.82 -27.57
CA GLY A 90 3.92 -21.45 -28.99
C GLY A 90 5.13 -20.54 -29.28
N GLU A 91 5.04 -19.70 -30.34
CA GLU A 91 6.14 -18.80 -30.73
C GLU A 91 6.38 -17.74 -29.64
N ILE A 92 7.47 -17.90 -28.88
CA ILE A 92 8.02 -16.84 -28.04
C ILE A 92 8.67 -15.76 -28.92
N PRO A 93 8.54 -14.46 -28.59
CA PRO A 93 9.27 -13.40 -29.28
C PRO A 93 10.77 -13.72 -29.38
N ASN A 94 11.39 -13.56 -30.55
CA ASN A 94 12.83 -13.75 -30.66
C ASN A 94 13.55 -12.70 -29.81
N PHE A 95 14.20 -13.15 -28.74
CA PHE A 95 14.90 -12.29 -27.80
C PHE A 95 16.39 -12.14 -28.13
N ASP A 96 16.96 -12.91 -29.06
CA ASP A 96 18.42 -13.09 -29.22
C ASP A 96 19.20 -11.79 -29.49
N SER A 97 18.51 -10.71 -29.91
CA SER A 97 19.08 -9.38 -30.12
C SER A 97 18.51 -8.28 -29.21
N SER A 98 17.72 -8.64 -28.19
CA SER A 98 17.05 -7.72 -27.27
C SER A 98 17.87 -7.50 -25.98
N PRO A 99 17.92 -6.28 -25.43
CA PRO A 99 18.41 -6.03 -24.07
C PRO A 99 17.82 -6.96 -23.01
N LEU A 100 16.59 -7.46 -23.21
CA LEU A 100 15.95 -8.42 -22.30
C LEU A 100 16.63 -9.79 -22.28
N TYR A 101 17.16 -10.27 -23.41
CA TYR A 101 17.92 -11.51 -23.42
C TYR A 101 19.17 -11.39 -22.58
N HIS A 102 19.88 -10.26 -22.74
CA HIS A 102 21.04 -9.98 -21.91
C HIS A 102 20.65 -9.94 -20.42
N PHE A 103 19.59 -9.21 -20.05
CA PHE A 103 19.08 -9.18 -18.69
C PHE A 103 18.76 -10.58 -18.14
N PHE A 104 17.96 -11.39 -18.86
CA PHE A 104 17.61 -12.74 -18.43
C PHE A 104 18.81 -13.68 -18.34
N SER A 105 19.85 -13.50 -19.17
CA SER A 105 21.08 -14.29 -19.10
C SER A 105 21.92 -14.01 -17.85
N LEU A 106 21.71 -12.85 -17.21
CA LEU A 106 22.42 -12.41 -16.02
C LEU A 106 21.68 -12.73 -14.71
N LEU A 107 20.42 -13.17 -14.77
CA LEU A 107 19.63 -13.44 -13.58
C LEU A 107 20.05 -14.75 -12.91
N ASP A 108 20.45 -14.62 -11.65
CA ASP A 108 20.55 -15.72 -10.71
C ASP A 108 19.13 -16.10 -10.27
N ILE A 109 18.82 -17.41 -10.23
CA ILE A 109 17.57 -17.94 -9.69
C ILE A 109 17.85 -19.16 -8.82
N THR A 110 16.93 -19.48 -7.90
CA THR A 110 16.94 -20.77 -7.21
C THR A 110 15.86 -21.68 -7.81
N PRO A 111 16.23 -22.65 -8.66
CA PRO A 111 15.26 -23.50 -9.31
C PRO A 111 14.53 -24.36 -8.28
N LEU A 112 13.20 -24.36 -8.36
CA LEU A 112 12.34 -25.22 -7.55
C LEU A 112 11.66 -26.27 -8.42
N PRO A 113 11.20 -27.39 -7.81
CA PRO A 113 10.36 -28.36 -8.50
C PRO A 113 9.13 -27.71 -9.14
N HIS A 114 8.61 -28.35 -10.19
CA HIS A 114 7.44 -27.85 -10.91
C HIS A 114 6.26 -27.59 -9.97
N GLY A 115 5.61 -26.43 -10.12
CA GLY A 115 4.48 -26.01 -9.29
C GLY A 115 4.86 -25.35 -7.96
N GLN A 116 6.15 -25.18 -7.67
CA GLN A 116 6.63 -24.37 -6.54
C GLN A 116 7.27 -23.07 -7.03
N TYR A 117 7.13 -22.02 -6.23
CA TYR A 117 7.60 -20.67 -6.58
C TYR A 117 8.52 -20.14 -5.48
N GLY A 118 9.74 -19.80 -5.87
CA GLY A 118 10.72 -19.25 -4.95
C GLY A 118 10.42 -17.78 -4.69
N LEU A 119 10.46 -17.34 -3.44
CA LEU A 119 10.30 -15.92 -3.13
C LEU A 119 11.56 -15.15 -3.52
N LEU A 120 11.37 -13.95 -4.05
CA LEU A 120 12.42 -12.95 -4.20
C LEU A 120 12.36 -11.93 -3.06
N THR A 121 11.14 -11.59 -2.64
CA THR A 121 10.84 -10.75 -1.47
C THR A 121 9.57 -11.27 -0.80
N PRO A 122 9.18 -10.74 0.37
CA PRO A 122 7.87 -11.05 0.94
C PRO A 122 6.68 -10.73 0.01
N GLU A 123 6.85 -9.82 -0.97
CA GLU A 123 5.78 -9.36 -1.85
C GLU A 123 5.76 -10.04 -3.22
N ILE A 124 6.90 -10.55 -3.70
CA ILE A 124 7.02 -11.11 -5.06
C ILE A 124 7.85 -12.39 -5.11
N TYR A 125 7.45 -13.28 -6.01
CA TYR A 125 8.20 -14.46 -6.42
C TYR A 125 9.34 -14.10 -7.38
N GLN A 126 10.28 -15.02 -7.53
CA GLN A 126 11.27 -15.02 -8.60
C GLN A 126 10.61 -15.15 -9.97
N PRO A 127 11.30 -14.80 -11.08
CA PRO A 127 10.78 -15.00 -12.42
C PRO A 127 10.49 -16.48 -12.71
N VAL A 128 9.29 -16.74 -13.20
CA VAL A 128 8.81 -18.08 -13.54
C VAL A 128 8.41 -18.05 -15.02
N PRO A 129 9.26 -18.57 -15.94
CA PRO A 129 8.98 -18.52 -17.38
C PRO A 129 7.63 -19.12 -17.78
N GLU A 130 7.18 -20.13 -17.04
CA GLU A 130 5.89 -20.79 -17.24
C GLU A 130 4.68 -19.88 -16.94
N ALA A 131 4.91 -18.80 -16.18
CA ALA A 131 3.91 -17.80 -15.82
C ALA A 131 4.07 -16.48 -16.60
N PHE A 132 5.11 -16.32 -17.43
CA PHE A 132 5.35 -15.08 -18.18
C PHE A 132 4.21 -14.76 -19.14
N PHE A 133 3.67 -15.79 -19.77
CA PHE A 133 2.56 -15.71 -20.72
C PHE A 133 1.38 -16.52 -20.17
N SER A 134 0.22 -15.89 -20.07
CA SER A 134 -1.01 -16.56 -19.67
C SER A 134 -2.18 -16.03 -20.47
N ASP A 135 -3.10 -16.92 -20.83
CA ASP A 135 -4.36 -16.56 -21.49
C ASP A 135 -5.14 -15.51 -20.67
N MET A 136 -4.96 -15.53 -19.34
CA MET A 136 -5.57 -14.60 -18.37
C MET A 136 -5.26 -13.12 -18.65
N PHE A 137 -4.14 -12.82 -19.31
CA PHE A 137 -3.73 -11.45 -19.65
C PHE A 137 -3.31 -11.31 -21.11
N SER A 138 -3.81 -12.20 -21.98
CA SER A 138 -3.56 -12.21 -23.43
C SER A 138 -4.01 -10.95 -24.18
N HIS A 139 -4.76 -10.06 -23.53
CA HIS A 139 -5.24 -8.80 -24.10
C HIS A 139 -4.16 -7.71 -24.23
N GLU A 140 -3.00 -7.86 -23.59
CA GLU A 140 -1.83 -6.99 -23.77
C GLU A 140 -0.65 -7.82 -24.32
N PRO A 141 -0.55 -7.99 -25.66
CA PRO A 141 0.39 -8.94 -26.27
C PRO A 141 1.87 -8.58 -26.09
N ASP A 142 2.15 -7.35 -25.63
CA ASP A 142 3.50 -6.81 -25.48
C ASP A 142 3.98 -6.80 -24.01
N ALA A 143 3.29 -7.47 -23.08
CA ALA A 143 3.69 -7.54 -21.68
C ALA A 143 3.80 -8.98 -21.17
N ILE A 144 4.77 -9.21 -20.27
CA ILE A 144 4.93 -10.48 -19.55
C ILE A 144 4.79 -10.26 -18.05
N LEU A 145 4.31 -11.26 -17.31
CA LEU A 145 4.39 -11.27 -15.86
C LEU A 145 5.82 -11.64 -15.44
N LEU A 146 6.65 -10.62 -15.15
CA LEU A 146 8.06 -10.86 -14.81
C LEU A 146 8.22 -11.36 -13.36
N TYR A 147 7.49 -10.76 -12.41
CA TYR A 147 7.48 -11.20 -11.02
C TYR A 147 6.03 -11.36 -10.55
N GLY A 148 5.63 -12.61 -10.26
CA GLY A 148 4.33 -12.90 -9.67
C GLY A 148 4.25 -12.38 -8.23
N GLN A 149 3.09 -11.93 -7.80
CA GLN A 149 2.88 -11.49 -6.42
C GLN A 149 2.76 -12.66 -5.45
N ASN A 150 3.23 -12.48 -4.22
CA ASN A 150 3.05 -13.43 -3.13
C ASN A 150 1.76 -13.10 -2.36
N ASN A 151 0.65 -13.71 -2.74
CA ASN A 151 -0.66 -13.54 -2.09
C ASN A 151 -1.24 -14.85 -1.48
N ALA A 152 -0.40 -15.87 -1.29
CA ALA A 152 -0.77 -17.23 -0.82
C ALA A 152 -1.66 -18.08 -1.76
N ASP A 153 -2.23 -17.51 -2.81
CA ASP A 153 -3.09 -18.23 -3.76
C ASP A 153 -2.30 -18.74 -4.97
N SER A 154 -1.80 -17.83 -5.82
CA SER A 154 -1.07 -18.17 -7.05
C SER A 154 -0.32 -16.95 -7.60
N PRO A 155 0.90 -17.11 -8.12
CA PRO A 155 1.59 -16.02 -8.83
C PRO A 155 0.80 -15.50 -10.04
N MET A 156 -0.17 -16.26 -10.54
CA MET A 156 -0.92 -15.95 -11.75
C MET A 156 -1.98 -14.86 -11.59
N ASP A 157 -2.34 -14.49 -10.36
CA ASP A 157 -3.38 -13.49 -10.08
C ASP A 157 -2.91 -12.06 -10.34
N GLY A 158 -1.59 -11.86 -10.53
CA GLY A 158 -1.01 -10.57 -10.78
C GLY A 158 0.41 -10.44 -10.26
N GLY A 159 0.94 -9.22 -10.33
CA GLY A 159 2.29 -8.90 -9.89
C GLY A 159 2.90 -7.80 -10.75
N LEU A 160 4.20 -7.84 -10.93
CA LEU A 160 4.95 -6.86 -11.70
C LEU A 160 5.10 -7.32 -13.14
N PHE A 161 4.33 -6.70 -14.03
CA PHE A 161 4.41 -6.94 -15.47
C PHE A 161 5.49 -6.08 -16.11
N LEU A 162 6.19 -6.63 -17.10
CA LEU A 162 7.20 -5.95 -17.90
C LEU A 162 6.72 -5.81 -19.34
N ASN A 163 6.76 -4.60 -19.88
CA ASN A 163 6.50 -4.36 -21.28
C ASN A 163 7.75 -4.66 -22.12
N LEU A 164 7.61 -5.53 -23.12
CA LEU A 164 8.70 -6.05 -23.95
C LEU A 164 9.30 -5.02 -24.91
N GLN A 165 8.59 -3.93 -25.20
CA GLN A 165 9.05 -2.88 -26.12
C GLN A 165 9.71 -1.71 -25.38
N THR A 166 9.17 -1.33 -24.22
CA THR A 166 9.62 -0.15 -23.46
C THR A 166 10.49 -0.51 -22.26
N TYR A 167 10.53 -1.79 -21.86
CA TYR A 167 11.25 -2.29 -20.67
C TYR A 167 10.80 -1.67 -19.35
N LYS A 168 9.64 -1.01 -19.35
CA LYS A 168 8.98 -0.47 -18.17
C LYS A 168 8.10 -1.52 -17.53
N VAL A 169 7.82 -1.32 -16.26
CA VAL A 169 6.98 -2.19 -15.45
C VAL A 169 5.76 -1.50 -14.89
N ALA A 170 4.73 -2.30 -14.66
CA ALA A 170 3.53 -1.91 -13.94
C ALA A 170 3.02 -3.07 -13.09
N TRP A 171 2.63 -2.75 -11.85
CA TRP A 171 1.89 -3.67 -11.01
C TRP A 171 0.46 -3.79 -11.50
N HIS A 172 -0.02 -5.02 -11.69
CA HIS A 172 -1.38 -5.26 -12.17
C HIS A 172 -1.96 -6.55 -11.57
N TRP A 173 -3.29 -6.56 -11.44
CA TRP A 173 -4.10 -7.70 -11.00
C TRP A 173 -4.98 -8.16 -12.16
N SER A 174 -5.01 -9.46 -12.41
CA SER A 174 -5.88 -10.05 -13.44
C SER A 174 -7.14 -10.64 -12.82
N PRO A 175 -8.33 -10.49 -13.45
CA PRO A 175 -8.58 -9.74 -14.68
C PRO A 175 -8.70 -8.23 -14.43
N GLY A 176 -8.12 -7.43 -15.30
CA GLY A 176 -8.20 -5.97 -15.21
C GLY A 176 -7.66 -5.29 -16.45
N ARG A 177 -7.88 -3.96 -16.56
CA ARG A 177 -7.18 -3.15 -17.56
C ARG A 177 -5.85 -2.68 -16.98
N PHE A 178 -4.80 -2.80 -17.77
CA PHE A 178 -3.50 -2.24 -17.42
C PHE A 178 -3.60 -0.72 -17.23
N PRO A 179 -2.76 -0.15 -16.35
CA PRO A 179 -2.67 1.29 -16.22
C PRO A 179 -2.13 1.91 -17.53
N ALA A 180 -2.50 3.17 -17.78
CA ALA A 180 -1.96 3.92 -18.91
C ALA A 180 -0.42 3.93 -18.88
N TYR A 181 0.22 3.83 -20.06
CA TYR A 181 1.68 3.72 -20.21
C TYR A 181 2.49 4.80 -19.48
N GLU A 182 1.92 5.99 -19.32
CA GLU A 182 2.49 7.11 -18.56
C GLU A 182 2.77 6.77 -17.08
N ARG A 183 1.98 5.84 -16.52
CA ARG A 183 2.08 5.40 -15.13
C ARG A 183 3.09 4.28 -14.93
N TRP A 184 3.59 3.65 -16.00
CA TRP A 184 4.59 2.61 -15.92
C TRP A 184 5.94 3.22 -15.50
N VAL A 185 6.70 2.48 -14.71
CA VAL A 185 8.00 2.93 -14.16
C VAL A 185 9.14 2.07 -14.70
N SER A 186 10.39 2.52 -14.55
CA SER A 186 11.54 1.69 -14.92
C SER A 186 11.63 0.44 -14.04
N LEU A 187 12.07 -0.69 -14.61
CA LEU A 187 12.36 -1.90 -13.83
C LEU A 187 13.37 -1.65 -12.70
N GLU A 188 14.40 -0.84 -12.97
CA GLU A 188 15.41 -0.46 -11.97
C GLU A 188 14.77 0.15 -10.72
N PHE A 189 13.94 1.18 -10.87
CA PHE A 189 13.22 1.81 -9.76
C PHE A 189 12.37 0.82 -8.95
N ALA A 190 11.65 -0.09 -9.63
CA ALA A 190 10.82 -1.08 -8.94
C ALA A 190 11.66 -2.06 -8.11
N LEU A 191 12.76 -2.58 -8.66
CA LEU A 191 13.68 -3.46 -7.94
C LEU A 191 14.43 -2.74 -6.82
N GLN A 192 14.87 -1.51 -7.05
CA GLN A 192 15.52 -0.68 -6.02
C GLN A 192 14.56 -0.44 -4.85
N THR A 193 13.29 -0.12 -5.11
CA THR A 193 12.29 0.06 -4.04
C THR A 193 12.13 -1.20 -3.17
N GLN A 194 12.20 -2.38 -3.78
CA GLN A 194 12.15 -3.65 -3.05
C GLN A 194 13.42 -3.88 -2.21
N LEU A 195 14.57 -3.44 -2.72
CA LEU A 195 15.86 -3.54 -2.03
C LEU A 195 15.95 -2.55 -0.87
N ASP A 196 15.44 -1.32 -1.03
CA ASP A 196 15.40 -0.30 0.02
C ASP A 196 14.59 -0.79 1.24
N LYS A 197 13.53 -1.58 1.01
CA LYS A 197 12.77 -2.23 2.09
C LYS A 197 13.61 -3.27 2.85
N TRP A 198 14.50 -3.99 2.17
CA TRP A 198 15.47 -4.86 2.84
C TRP A 198 16.53 -4.08 3.61
N GLU A 199 17.09 -3.03 2.99
CA GLU A 199 18.16 -2.23 3.58
C GLU A 199 17.69 -1.43 4.80
N SER A 200 16.44 -0.96 4.79
CA SER A 200 15.79 -0.34 5.95
C SER A 200 15.37 -1.33 7.05
N GLY A 201 15.40 -2.65 6.77
CA GLY A 201 14.94 -3.69 7.68
C GLY A 201 13.43 -3.83 7.77
N LYS A 202 12.67 -3.21 6.84
CA LYS A 202 11.22 -3.44 6.67
C LYS A 202 10.96 -4.87 6.22
N PHE A 203 11.79 -5.40 5.32
CA PHE A 203 11.83 -6.82 5.01
C PHE A 203 12.85 -7.52 5.91
N TYR A 204 12.49 -8.71 6.39
CA TYR A 204 13.35 -9.51 7.26
C TYR A 204 13.09 -11.00 7.08
N TRP A 205 14.02 -11.80 7.58
CA TRP A 205 13.83 -13.25 7.74
C TRP A 205 13.24 -13.52 9.11
N ASP A 206 12.04 -14.09 9.14
CA ASP A 206 11.40 -14.55 10.37
C ASP A 206 11.99 -15.90 10.77
N THR A 207 12.68 -15.94 11.90
CA THR A 207 13.33 -17.16 12.40
C THR A 207 12.34 -18.21 12.86
N ASP A 208 11.19 -17.78 13.38
CA ASP A 208 10.19 -18.66 13.98
C ASP A 208 9.31 -19.27 12.88
N ALA A 209 8.86 -18.44 11.93
CA ALA A 209 8.13 -18.89 10.76
C ALA A 209 9.03 -19.51 9.68
N ARG A 210 10.35 -19.31 9.77
CA ARG A 210 11.37 -19.74 8.79
C ARG A 210 11.01 -19.28 7.37
N SER A 211 10.64 -18.01 7.23
CA SER A 211 10.18 -17.44 5.97
C SER A 211 10.52 -15.95 5.84
N LEU A 212 10.38 -15.41 4.63
CA LEU A 212 10.47 -13.98 4.40
C LEU A 212 9.21 -13.27 4.90
N ALA A 213 9.40 -12.20 5.67
CA ALA A 213 8.32 -11.46 6.29
C ALA A 213 8.51 -9.94 6.17
N VAL A 214 7.41 -9.21 6.42
CA VAL A 214 7.37 -7.75 6.43
C VAL A 214 7.12 -7.27 7.85
N LYS A 215 7.95 -6.35 8.35
CA LYS A 215 7.65 -5.63 9.59
C LYS A 215 6.53 -4.65 9.32
N ARG A 216 5.53 -4.67 10.18
CA ARG A 216 4.38 -3.76 10.09
C ARG A 216 4.80 -2.30 10.13
N TRP A 217 5.80 -1.95 10.94
CA TRP A 217 6.47 -0.67 10.89
C TRP A 217 7.92 -0.79 11.39
N ILE A 218 8.75 0.19 11.02
CA ILE A 218 10.13 0.35 11.50
C ILE A 218 10.34 1.77 12.04
N GLU A 219 11.40 2.00 12.82
CA GLU A 219 11.71 3.31 13.40
C GLU A 219 11.84 4.43 12.34
N ALA A 220 12.27 4.09 11.13
CA ALA A 220 12.29 5.03 10.01
C ALA A 220 10.88 5.52 9.62
N ASP A 221 9.85 4.65 9.65
CA ASP A 221 8.47 5.04 9.33
C ASP A 221 7.96 6.10 10.33
N VAL A 222 8.30 5.97 11.62
CA VAL A 222 7.95 6.96 12.66
C VAL A 222 8.73 8.25 12.44
N THR A 223 10.02 8.15 12.15
CA THR A 223 10.89 9.31 11.92
C THR A 223 10.40 10.13 10.72
N ASP A 224 10.01 9.47 9.63
CA ASP A 224 9.44 10.11 8.44
C ASP A 224 8.10 10.79 8.76
N ALA A 225 7.24 10.15 9.56
CA ALA A 225 5.99 10.76 10.00
C ALA A 225 6.21 11.99 10.89
N LEU A 226 7.20 11.95 11.79
CA LEU A 226 7.57 13.09 12.63
C LEU A 226 8.19 14.22 11.83
N TYR A 227 9.01 13.92 10.82
CA TYR A 227 9.55 14.93 9.91
C TYR A 227 8.46 15.60 9.09
N ALA A 228 7.53 14.82 8.54
CA ALA A 228 6.38 15.36 7.81
C ALA A 228 5.45 16.18 8.72
N TRP A 229 5.27 15.75 9.97
CA TRP A 229 4.55 16.48 11.00
C TRP A 229 5.20 17.82 11.33
N ASP A 230 6.51 17.83 11.58
CA ASP A 230 7.30 19.03 11.85
C ASP A 230 7.18 20.03 10.69
N ARG A 231 7.33 19.55 9.46
CA ARG A 231 7.17 20.39 8.25
C ARG A 231 5.77 20.99 8.17
N LEU A 232 4.70 20.22 8.42
CA LEU A 232 3.33 20.73 8.42
C LEU A 232 3.17 21.85 9.47
N LEU A 233 3.64 21.63 10.70
CA LEU A 233 3.57 22.64 11.75
C LEU A 233 4.32 23.91 11.35
N LEU A 234 5.55 23.79 10.83
CA LEU A 234 6.35 24.92 10.36
C LEU A 234 5.62 25.73 9.29
N MET A 235 4.97 25.07 8.32
CA MET A 235 4.24 25.76 7.25
C MET A 235 3.02 26.53 7.77
N ILE A 236 2.35 26.02 8.80
CA ILE A 236 1.22 26.72 9.44
C ILE A 236 1.73 27.87 10.30
N GLU A 237 2.73 27.62 11.15
CA GLU A 237 3.35 28.61 12.04
C GLU A 237 3.86 29.83 11.28
N ALA A 238 4.49 29.61 10.11
CA ALA A 238 4.99 30.68 9.24
C ALA A 238 3.88 31.59 8.68
N LYS A 239 2.62 31.14 8.69
CA LYS A 239 1.46 31.87 8.15
C LYS A 239 0.49 32.37 9.22
N LEU A 240 0.75 32.09 10.50
CA LEU A 240 -0.06 32.62 11.59
C LEU A 240 0.04 34.15 11.61
N PRO A 241 -1.07 34.87 11.87
CA PRO A 241 -1.04 36.33 12.03
C PRO A 241 -0.11 36.67 13.21
N GLN A 242 0.85 37.58 12.98
CA GLN A 242 1.95 37.89 13.91
C GLN A 242 1.45 38.12 15.36
N ARG A 243 1.56 37.10 16.21
CA ARG A 243 1.67 37.28 17.66
C ARG A 243 3.08 37.82 17.90
N GLY A 244 3.21 39.15 17.94
CA GLY A 244 4.49 39.87 17.91
C GLY A 244 5.65 39.14 18.61
N GLN A 245 6.71 38.83 17.86
CA GLN A 245 8.03 38.33 18.29
C GLN A 245 8.08 37.24 19.39
N LYS A 246 6.97 36.59 19.73
CA LYS A 246 6.96 35.48 20.67
C LYS A 246 7.35 34.25 19.87
N GLN A 247 8.50 33.67 20.21
CA GLN A 247 8.89 32.36 19.70
C GLN A 247 7.71 31.40 19.96
N LEU A 248 7.10 30.87 18.90
CA LEU A 248 6.02 29.90 19.03
C LEU A 248 6.62 28.65 19.68
N LEU A 249 6.27 28.41 20.94
CA LEU A 249 6.72 27.25 21.68
C LEU A 249 5.73 26.13 21.43
N ARG A 250 6.20 25.00 20.92
CA ARG A 250 5.36 23.80 20.83
C ARG A 250 5.21 23.18 22.21
N LEU A 251 4.02 22.66 22.47
CA LEU A 251 3.71 21.95 23.70
C LEU A 251 4.32 20.54 23.67
N GLU A 252 4.61 20.01 24.85
CA GLU A 252 5.12 18.65 25.02
C GLU A 252 4.17 17.61 24.40
N PRO A 253 4.69 16.52 23.78
CA PRO A 253 3.90 15.39 23.29
C PRO A 253 3.02 14.73 24.37
N LEU A 254 2.16 13.79 23.98
CA LEU A 254 1.34 13.04 24.92
C LEU A 254 2.20 12.08 25.76
N SER A 255 1.92 12.00 27.06
CA SER A 255 2.66 11.09 27.94
C SER A 255 2.21 9.64 27.76
N ILE A 256 3.10 8.69 28.08
CA ILE A 256 2.80 7.25 28.01
C ILE A 256 1.67 6.91 28.98
N GLU A 257 1.67 7.50 30.17
CA GLU A 257 0.67 7.29 31.22
C GLU A 257 -0.73 7.74 30.76
N SER A 258 -0.80 8.81 29.97
CA SER A 258 -2.06 9.33 29.43
C SER A 258 -2.67 8.39 28.38
N MET A 259 -1.85 7.56 27.73
CA MET A 259 -2.27 6.65 26.68
C MET A 259 -2.42 5.20 27.14
N SER A 260 -1.77 4.80 28.26
CA SER A 260 -1.70 3.40 28.70
C SER A 260 -3.05 2.76 29.03
N SER A 261 -4.08 3.56 29.32
CA SER A 261 -5.44 3.08 29.56
C SER A 261 -6.22 2.76 28.28
N PHE A 262 -5.69 3.11 27.11
CA PHE A 262 -6.39 3.01 25.84
C PHE A 262 -5.75 2.00 24.90
N GLN A 263 -6.59 1.30 24.14
CA GLN A 263 -6.14 0.38 23.08
C GLN A 263 -5.73 1.18 21.85
N ILE A 264 -4.50 1.69 21.88
CA ILE A 264 -3.86 2.45 20.81
C ILE A 264 -2.79 1.55 20.18
N GLY A 265 -2.74 1.53 18.84
CA GLY A 265 -1.78 0.77 18.05
C GLY A 265 -0.34 1.23 18.29
N SER A 266 0.62 0.32 18.11
CA SER A 266 2.02 0.54 18.48
C SER A 266 2.65 1.74 17.75
N PHE A 267 2.50 1.81 16.44
CA PHE A 267 2.96 2.95 15.64
C PHE A 267 2.25 4.25 16.05
N ALA A 268 0.93 4.21 16.25
CA ALA A 268 0.15 5.39 16.64
C ALA A 268 0.60 5.95 17.99
N GLY A 269 0.82 5.09 18.99
CA GLY A 269 1.34 5.47 20.29
C GLY A 269 2.76 6.04 20.22
N GLU A 270 3.61 5.45 19.39
CA GLU A 270 4.97 5.91 19.12
C GLU A 270 5.01 7.31 18.50
N PHE A 271 4.15 7.56 17.51
CA PHE A 271 3.98 8.88 16.92
C PHE A 271 3.44 9.89 17.95
N LEU A 272 2.34 9.58 18.65
CA LEU A 272 1.69 10.50 19.58
C LEU A 272 2.56 10.90 20.78
N ARG A 273 3.45 10.01 21.25
CA ARG A 273 4.38 10.30 22.36
C ARG A 273 5.60 11.14 21.94
N ARG A 274 5.84 11.31 20.63
CA ARG A 274 7.00 12.04 20.09
C ARG A 274 6.61 13.28 19.31
N ALA A 275 5.41 13.30 18.74
CA ALA A 275 4.90 14.42 17.95
C ALA A 275 4.67 15.64 18.86
N PRO A 276 5.42 16.74 18.67
CA PRO A 276 5.18 17.97 19.40
C PRO A 276 3.79 18.50 19.09
N ARG A 277 3.12 19.09 20.09
CA ARG A 277 1.76 19.61 19.90
C ARG A 277 1.80 21.11 19.59
N PRO A 278 1.05 21.60 18.59
CA PRO A 278 0.94 23.02 18.33
C PRO A 278 0.16 23.74 19.43
N GLU A 279 0.41 25.04 19.61
CA GLU A 279 -0.44 25.92 20.43
C GLU A 279 -1.74 26.34 19.71
N PHE A 280 -1.74 26.28 18.37
CA PHE A 280 -2.91 26.54 17.55
C PHE A 280 -3.79 25.29 17.43
N LYS A 281 -5.05 25.48 17.07
CA LYS A 281 -6.09 24.45 17.19
C LYS A 281 -6.14 23.51 15.98
N HIS A 282 -6.01 24.04 14.77
CA HIS A 282 -6.32 23.31 13.54
C HIS A 282 -5.08 23.08 12.68
N VAL A 283 -4.76 21.80 12.41
CA VAL A 283 -3.63 21.38 11.55
C VAL A 283 -4.04 21.04 10.12
N ALA A 284 -5.34 20.86 9.91
CA ALA A 284 -5.99 20.66 8.63
C ALA A 284 -7.46 21.11 8.73
N PRO A 285 -8.22 21.21 7.64
CA PRO A 285 -9.59 21.74 7.66
C PRO A 285 -10.50 21.00 8.65
N GLY A 286 -10.83 21.64 9.78
CA GLY A 286 -11.62 21.06 10.86
C GLY A 286 -10.96 19.93 11.67
N ILE A 287 -9.64 19.70 11.50
CA ILE A 287 -8.86 18.66 12.18
C ILE A 287 -7.92 19.29 13.20
N SER A 288 -7.89 18.76 14.42
CA SER A 288 -7.07 19.22 15.53
C SER A 288 -6.10 18.15 16.03
N THR A 289 -5.23 18.52 16.95
CA THR A 289 -4.39 17.60 17.72
C THR A 289 -5.00 17.31 19.08
N PHE A 290 -4.68 16.16 19.66
CA PHE A 290 -5.06 15.86 21.04
C PHE A 290 -4.30 16.72 22.06
N SER A 291 -5.00 17.24 23.05
CA SER A 291 -4.47 17.44 24.40
C SER A 291 -4.73 16.18 25.27
N PRO A 292 -4.05 16.01 26.42
CA PRO A 292 -4.34 14.92 27.35
C PRO A 292 -5.83 14.84 27.73
N GLU A 293 -6.47 15.99 27.94
CA GLU A 293 -7.89 16.09 28.29
C GLU A 293 -8.78 15.62 27.14
N THR A 294 -8.54 16.10 25.92
CA THR A 294 -9.34 15.70 24.75
C THR A 294 -9.13 14.24 24.36
N LEU A 295 -7.91 13.70 24.55
CA LEU A 295 -7.64 12.27 24.35
C LEU A 295 -8.49 11.47 25.32
N TYR A 296 -8.44 11.81 26.60
CA TYR A 296 -9.21 11.14 27.64
C TYR A 296 -10.71 11.25 27.36
N GLU A 297 -11.22 12.43 27.04
CA GLU A 297 -12.64 12.65 26.73
C GLU A 297 -13.11 11.76 25.57
N ILE A 298 -12.35 11.75 24.46
CA ILE A 298 -12.75 11.04 23.24
C ILE A 298 -12.64 9.52 23.41
N TYR A 299 -11.55 9.03 23.99
CA TYR A 299 -11.33 7.58 24.13
C TYR A 299 -12.08 6.97 25.32
N SER A 300 -12.30 7.70 26.41
CA SER A 300 -13.07 7.17 27.55
C SER A 300 -14.57 7.10 27.29
N ALA A 301 -15.08 7.89 26.33
CA ALA A 301 -16.46 7.78 25.85
C ALA A 301 -16.74 6.51 25.03
N GLU A 302 -15.71 5.75 24.63
CA GLU A 302 -15.88 4.55 23.82
C GLU A 302 -16.26 3.32 24.66
N PRO A 303 -17.38 2.61 24.32
CA PRO A 303 -17.77 1.38 25.02
C PRO A 303 -16.67 0.31 25.01
N THR A 304 -16.49 -0.37 26.13
CA THR A 304 -15.45 -1.41 26.32
C THR A 304 -15.58 -2.62 25.41
N ASP A 305 -16.79 -2.88 24.94
CA ASP A 305 -17.17 -3.97 24.06
C ASP A 305 -17.27 -3.56 22.58
N SER A 306 -16.86 -2.34 22.23
CA SER A 306 -16.83 -1.89 20.83
C SER A 306 -15.95 -2.79 19.96
N PHE A 307 -16.32 -2.92 18.68
CA PHE A 307 -15.59 -3.76 17.72
C PHE A 307 -14.12 -3.36 17.63
N ARG A 308 -13.82 -2.05 17.53
CA ARG A 308 -12.46 -1.51 17.52
C ARG A 308 -11.60 -2.00 18.70
N ARG A 309 -12.18 -2.05 19.90
CA ARG A 309 -11.49 -2.43 21.15
C ARG A 309 -11.25 -3.93 21.26
N THR A 310 -12.09 -4.74 20.62
CA THR A 310 -12.02 -6.20 20.66
C THR A 310 -11.26 -6.77 19.46
N PHE A 311 -11.20 -6.03 18.35
CA PHE A 311 -10.51 -6.42 17.14
C PHE A 311 -9.08 -5.86 17.09
N ASN A 312 -8.11 -6.75 16.95
CA ASN A 312 -6.71 -6.42 16.72
C ASN A 312 -6.11 -7.40 15.72
N ILE A 313 -5.18 -6.93 14.87
CA ILE A 313 -4.49 -7.74 13.84
C ILE A 313 -3.07 -8.09 14.32
N GLY A 314 -2.79 -7.94 15.61
CA GLY A 314 -1.48 -8.27 16.17
C GLY A 314 -1.34 -9.73 16.50
N ASP A 315 -0.09 -10.21 16.50
CA ASP A 315 0.26 -11.39 17.27
C ASP A 315 -0.05 -11.16 18.75
N PRO A 316 -0.20 -12.22 19.57
CA PRO A 316 -0.52 -12.09 21.00
C PRO A 316 0.35 -11.06 21.74
N ASP A 317 1.61 -10.90 21.30
CA ASP A 317 2.62 -10.01 21.88
C ASP A 317 2.70 -8.62 21.23
N MET A 318 2.10 -8.41 20.05
CA MET A 318 2.15 -7.14 19.30
C MET A 318 0.77 -6.74 18.77
N LYS A 319 -0.20 -6.61 19.69
CA LYS A 319 -1.55 -6.14 19.40
C LYS A 319 -1.53 -4.77 18.72
N ASP A 320 -2.29 -4.65 17.64
CA ASP A 320 -2.41 -3.40 16.90
C ASP A 320 -3.88 -3.08 16.65
N TRP A 321 -4.27 -1.87 17.04
CA TRP A 321 -5.66 -1.40 17.04
C TRP A 321 -5.81 -0.20 16.14
N ALA A 322 -6.98 -0.09 15.51
CA ALA A 322 -7.34 1.15 14.81
C ALA A 322 -7.32 2.32 15.81
N SER A 323 -6.59 3.38 15.45
CA SER A 323 -6.26 4.46 16.37
C SER A 323 -6.54 5.81 15.72
N LEU A 324 -7.37 6.62 16.36
CA LEU A 324 -7.53 8.02 15.98
C LEU A 324 -6.26 8.77 16.39
N VAL A 325 -5.59 9.43 15.46
CA VAL A 325 -4.37 10.21 15.76
C VAL A 325 -4.59 11.71 15.65
N LEU A 326 -5.46 12.15 14.74
CA LEU A 326 -5.83 13.57 14.58
C LEU A 326 -7.37 13.70 14.54
N PRO A 327 -8.02 14.09 15.66
CA PRO A 327 -9.48 14.19 15.73
C PRO A 327 -10.03 15.37 14.92
N ALA A 328 -11.17 15.16 14.27
CA ALA A 328 -12.05 16.24 13.86
C ALA A 328 -12.93 16.68 15.04
N SER A 329 -13.45 17.91 15.00
CA SER A 329 -14.39 18.37 16.04
C SER A 329 -15.75 17.65 15.99
N GLY A 330 -16.16 17.15 14.82
CA GLY A 330 -17.46 16.50 14.65
C GLY A 330 -17.44 14.97 14.69
N MET A 331 -18.64 14.39 14.72
CA MET A 331 -18.87 12.95 14.60
C MET A 331 -19.53 12.66 13.25
N VAL A 332 -19.31 11.46 12.73
CA VAL A 332 -20.01 10.96 11.55
C VAL A 332 -21.48 10.73 11.89
N SER A 333 -22.38 11.32 11.10
CA SER A 333 -23.84 11.15 11.24
C SER A 333 -24.23 9.67 11.28
N ARG A 334 -25.29 9.33 12.02
CA ARG A 334 -25.88 7.97 12.00
C ARG A 334 -26.72 7.73 10.74
N ASP A 335 -27.27 8.79 10.16
CA ASP A 335 -27.93 8.76 8.85
C ASP A 335 -26.96 9.35 7.82
N VAL A 336 -26.20 8.46 7.20
CA VAL A 336 -25.24 8.79 6.12
C VAL A 336 -25.87 8.63 4.72
N SER A 337 -27.12 8.17 4.64
CA SER A 337 -27.76 7.71 3.40
C SER A 337 -28.19 8.81 2.42
N GLN A 338 -28.02 10.09 2.78
CA GLN A 338 -28.62 11.23 2.08
C GLN A 338 -27.72 11.93 1.04
N LYS A 339 -26.49 11.48 0.79
CA LYS A 339 -25.65 12.03 -0.31
C LYS A 339 -25.65 11.07 -1.49
N SER A 340 -26.06 11.55 -2.67
CA SER A 340 -26.23 10.78 -3.91
C SER A 340 -24.93 10.30 -4.56
N ASP A 341 -23.79 10.85 -4.16
CA ASP A 341 -22.54 10.74 -4.95
C ASP A 341 -21.65 9.57 -4.51
N PHE A 342 -22.01 8.89 -3.41
CA PHE A 342 -21.43 7.64 -2.93
C PHE A 342 -22.49 6.84 -2.19
N ASP A 343 -22.44 5.51 -2.23
CA ASP A 343 -23.27 4.67 -1.36
C ASP A 343 -22.72 4.69 0.07
N ILE A 344 -22.82 5.83 0.76
CA ILE A 344 -22.32 6.03 2.14
C ILE A 344 -23.03 5.08 3.13
N LYS A 345 -24.06 4.34 2.69
CA LYS A 345 -24.61 3.18 3.41
C LYS A 345 -23.52 2.17 3.79
N SER A 346 -22.43 2.07 3.00
CA SER A 346 -21.27 1.23 3.26
C SER A 346 -20.57 1.44 4.59
N PHE A 347 -20.66 2.65 5.19
CA PHE A 347 -19.82 2.99 6.34
C PHE A 347 -20.13 2.13 7.57
N ASP A 348 -21.42 1.83 7.77
CA ASP A 348 -21.94 1.06 8.91
C ASP A 348 -22.24 -0.40 8.57
N GLU A 349 -22.03 -0.81 7.31
CA GLU A 349 -22.08 -2.22 6.92
C GLU A 349 -20.96 -3.03 7.58
N ASP A 350 -21.09 -4.36 7.59
CA ASP A 350 -20.09 -5.25 8.18
C ASP A 350 -18.70 -5.11 7.54
N TRP A 351 -18.63 -4.66 6.29
CA TRP A 351 -17.39 -4.39 5.56
C TRP A 351 -16.96 -2.91 5.63
N GLY A 352 -17.75 -2.08 6.29
CA GLY A 352 -17.52 -0.66 6.49
C GLY A 352 -16.46 -0.34 7.55
N TYR A 353 -15.96 0.90 7.52
CA TYR A 353 -14.95 1.36 8.47
C TYR A 353 -15.54 1.91 9.78
N GLY A 354 -16.86 2.12 9.87
CA GLY A 354 -17.50 2.74 11.03
C GLY A 354 -17.21 2.02 12.35
N LYS A 355 -17.18 0.68 12.31
CA LYS A 355 -16.85 -0.17 13.45
C LYS A 355 -15.42 -0.03 14.00
N PHE A 356 -14.51 0.60 13.24
CA PHE A 356 -13.13 0.87 13.64
C PHE A 356 -12.93 2.30 14.16
N THR A 357 -13.98 3.13 14.18
CA THR A 357 -13.88 4.52 14.67
C THR A 357 -14.06 4.58 16.19
N VAL A 358 -13.35 5.52 16.82
CA VAL A 358 -13.53 5.84 18.25
C VAL A 358 -14.82 6.63 18.38
N SER A 359 -15.90 5.98 18.83
CA SER A 359 -17.22 6.61 19.03
C SER A 359 -17.73 7.41 17.82
N ARG A 360 -17.53 6.92 16.58
CA ARG A 360 -17.90 7.62 15.33
C ARG A 360 -17.22 8.98 15.13
N ARG A 361 -16.14 9.27 15.83
CA ARG A 361 -15.39 10.51 15.65
C ARG A 361 -14.84 10.55 14.22
N ALA A 362 -14.96 11.70 13.56
CA ALA A 362 -14.28 11.91 12.30
C ALA A 362 -12.81 12.30 12.56
N GLY A 363 -11.95 12.17 11.56
CA GLY A 363 -10.53 12.49 11.68
C GLY A 363 -9.60 11.55 10.93
N LEU A 364 -8.32 11.62 11.25
CA LEU A 364 -7.28 10.76 10.67
C LEU A 364 -7.04 9.55 11.57
N TYR A 365 -7.33 8.37 11.04
CA TYR A 365 -7.13 7.10 11.71
C TYR A 365 -5.89 6.40 11.16
N ILE A 366 -5.16 5.71 12.03
CA ILE A 366 -4.19 4.69 11.67
C ILE A 366 -4.92 3.35 11.74
N GLY A 367 -4.92 2.62 10.62
CA GLY A 367 -5.59 1.33 10.51
C GLY A 367 -4.65 0.19 10.91
N PRO A 368 -5.17 -0.87 11.56
CA PRO A 368 -4.39 -2.09 11.69
C PRO A 368 -4.29 -2.72 10.30
N ASP A 369 -3.07 -2.96 9.85
CA ASP A 369 -2.76 -3.63 8.59
C ASP A 369 -1.71 -4.72 8.84
N ILE A 370 -1.77 -5.79 8.06
CA ILE A 370 -0.83 -6.92 8.17
C ILE A 370 0.56 -6.58 7.59
N PHE A 371 0.64 -5.61 6.69
CA PHE A 371 1.87 -5.22 6.00
C PHE A 371 2.40 -3.85 6.45
N ASP A 372 1.52 -2.88 6.73
CA ASP A 372 1.92 -1.50 7.07
C ASP A 372 1.05 -0.87 8.18
N SER A 373 1.52 -0.84 9.42
CA SER A 373 0.82 -0.19 10.57
C SER A 373 0.97 1.34 10.61
N ASP A 374 1.59 1.96 9.62
CA ASP A 374 1.72 3.41 9.47
C ASP A 374 0.74 3.99 8.43
N VAL A 375 -0.11 3.15 7.84
CA VAL A 375 -1.13 3.60 6.89
C VAL A 375 -2.30 4.29 7.58
N VAL A 376 -2.79 5.33 6.92
CA VAL A 376 -3.88 6.17 7.42
C VAL A 376 -5.12 6.06 6.57
N ARG A 377 -6.26 6.27 7.23
CA ARG A 377 -7.55 6.49 6.62
C ARG A 377 -8.15 7.77 7.18
N PHE A 378 -8.45 8.70 6.30
CA PHE A 378 -9.19 9.90 6.68
C PHE A 378 -10.70 9.62 6.62
N ILE A 379 -11.40 9.96 7.70
CA ILE A 379 -12.85 9.89 7.78
C ILE A 379 -13.38 11.31 7.91
N ALA A 380 -14.02 11.82 6.86
CA ALA A 380 -14.68 13.12 6.91
C ALA A 380 -15.93 13.09 7.81
N ASN A 381 -16.41 14.26 8.25
CA ASN A 381 -17.66 14.35 9.03
C ASN A 381 -18.89 13.81 8.26
N SER A 382 -18.84 13.86 6.93
CA SER A 382 -19.83 13.26 6.04
C SER A 382 -19.82 11.73 6.03
N GLY A 383 -18.81 11.09 6.63
CA GLY A 383 -18.53 9.66 6.52
C GLY A 383 -17.73 9.29 5.27
N LEU A 384 -17.34 10.26 4.43
CA LEU A 384 -16.58 10.00 3.21
C LEU A 384 -15.17 9.48 3.55
N PRO A 385 -14.79 8.26 3.10
CA PRO A 385 -13.49 7.67 3.40
C PRO A 385 -12.44 7.90 2.30
N SER A 386 -12.82 8.57 1.20
CA SER A 386 -12.01 8.67 -0.04
C SER A 386 -11.10 9.90 -0.11
N ALA A 387 -11.29 10.87 0.78
CA ALA A 387 -10.35 11.98 0.92
C ALA A 387 -8.99 11.47 1.44
N CYS A 388 -7.91 12.10 0.99
CA CYS A 388 -6.54 11.69 1.34
C CYS A 388 -6.22 10.24 0.96
N GLN A 389 -6.77 9.71 -0.15
CA GLN A 389 -6.34 8.46 -0.78
C GLN A 389 -5.44 8.74 -1.99
N PHE A 390 -4.68 7.74 -2.45
CA PHE A 390 -3.95 7.85 -3.71
C PHE A 390 -4.88 7.92 -4.92
N ASP A 391 -4.46 8.68 -5.93
CA ASP A 391 -5.10 8.66 -7.25
C ASP A 391 -4.56 7.50 -8.10
N GLY A 392 -5.31 6.40 -8.09
CA GLY A 392 -4.99 5.19 -8.86
C GLY A 392 -4.07 4.20 -8.14
N LEU A 393 -3.74 3.13 -8.85
CA LEU A 393 -2.95 2.01 -8.34
C LEU A 393 -1.46 2.35 -8.31
N ARG A 394 -0.74 1.77 -7.34
CA ARG A 394 0.72 1.84 -7.26
C ARG A 394 1.35 1.06 -8.42
N PRO A 395 2.21 1.66 -9.25
CA PRO A 395 2.74 0.95 -10.41
C PRO A 395 3.90 -0.01 -10.12
N TRP A 396 4.48 -0.03 -8.92
CA TRP A 396 5.68 -0.82 -8.61
C TRP A 396 5.53 -1.78 -7.44
N GLY A 397 4.31 -1.98 -6.95
CA GLY A 397 4.06 -2.86 -5.82
C GLY A 397 2.58 -2.99 -5.50
N PRO A 398 2.24 -3.80 -4.49
CA PRO A 398 0.87 -3.94 -4.01
C PRO A 398 0.24 -2.58 -3.69
N SER A 399 -1.06 -2.47 -3.94
CA SER A 399 -1.82 -1.28 -3.54
C SER A 399 -1.90 -1.20 -2.02
N ARG A 400 -1.73 0.01 -1.49
CA ARG A 400 -1.88 0.29 -0.06
C ARG A 400 -2.55 1.63 0.17
N SER A 401 -3.07 1.83 1.37
CA SER A 401 -3.49 3.17 1.82
C SER A 401 -2.26 4.08 1.99
N PRO A 402 -2.42 5.41 1.93
CA PRO A 402 -1.33 6.35 2.21
C PRO A 402 -0.77 6.17 3.61
N ARG A 403 0.52 6.42 3.78
CA ARG A 403 1.19 6.50 5.08
C ARG A 403 0.91 7.83 5.74
N LEU A 404 1.03 7.88 7.07
CA LEU A 404 0.88 9.12 7.83
C LEU A 404 1.83 10.21 7.30
N SER A 405 3.10 9.87 7.04
CA SER A 405 4.10 10.80 6.51
C SER A 405 3.67 11.41 5.16
N GLU A 406 3.13 10.60 4.25
CA GLU A 406 2.68 11.03 2.92
C GLU A 406 1.50 12.00 3.01
N VAL A 407 0.52 11.72 3.88
CA VAL A 407 -0.64 12.60 4.10
C VAL A 407 -0.21 13.92 4.74
N LEU A 408 0.63 13.87 5.78
CA LEU A 408 1.12 15.08 6.44
C LEU A 408 1.98 15.94 5.51
N HIS A 409 2.80 15.33 4.67
CA HIS A 409 3.58 16.04 3.66
C HIS A 409 2.67 16.72 2.64
N HIS A 410 1.63 16.02 2.15
CA HIS A 410 0.65 16.60 1.23
C HIS A 410 -0.08 17.78 1.87
N TRP A 411 -0.51 17.65 3.12
CA TRP A 411 -1.13 18.73 3.88
C TRP A 411 -0.18 19.95 4.02
N ALA A 412 1.10 19.73 4.26
CA ALA A 412 2.09 20.79 4.31
C ALA A 412 2.18 21.54 2.97
N LEU A 413 2.16 20.81 1.84
CA LEU A 413 2.13 21.42 0.50
C LEU A 413 0.85 22.24 0.25
N LEU A 414 -0.31 21.81 0.76
CA LEU A 414 -1.56 22.56 0.63
C LEU A 414 -1.51 23.90 1.40
N VAL A 415 -0.87 23.92 2.58
CA VAL A 415 -0.62 25.15 3.33
C VAL A 415 0.41 26.02 2.63
N GLU A 416 1.56 25.44 2.24
CA GLU A 416 2.67 26.11 1.56
C GLU A 416 2.19 26.87 0.32
N ASN A 417 1.45 26.17 -0.55
CA ASN A 417 0.89 26.71 -1.79
C ASN A 417 -0.31 27.67 -1.58
N GLY A 418 -0.73 27.91 -0.33
CA GLY A 418 -1.82 28.82 0.00
C GLY A 418 -3.22 28.32 -0.40
N ILE A 419 -3.34 27.02 -0.68
CA ILE A 419 -4.64 26.37 -0.95
C ILE A 419 -5.45 26.32 0.35
N TRP A 420 -4.79 25.96 1.46
CA TRP A 420 -5.35 26.11 2.80
C TRP A 420 -5.01 27.47 3.37
N LYS A 421 -6.04 28.17 3.83
CA LYS A 421 -5.91 29.47 4.51
C LYS A 421 -5.53 29.23 5.96
N VAL A 422 -4.74 30.13 6.52
CA VAL A 422 -4.29 30.08 7.92
C VAL A 422 -4.73 31.36 8.63
N ASP A 423 -5.30 31.22 9.82
CA ASP A 423 -5.68 32.31 10.72
C ASP A 423 -5.06 32.12 12.12
N ALA A 424 -5.58 32.81 13.15
CA ALA A 424 -5.04 32.74 14.51
C ALA A 424 -5.16 31.36 15.17
N ASP A 425 -6.07 30.50 14.69
CA ASP A 425 -6.34 29.17 15.21
C ASP A 425 -5.69 28.07 14.35
N GLY A 426 -4.89 28.42 13.33
CA GLY A 426 -4.25 27.49 12.41
C GLY A 426 -4.96 27.43 11.06
N VAL A 427 -5.17 26.23 10.50
CA VAL A 427 -5.89 26.08 9.23
C VAL A 427 -7.36 26.51 9.39
N ALA A 428 -7.74 27.56 8.67
CA ALA A 428 -9.03 28.25 8.79
C ALA A 428 -10.17 27.61 7.97
N ASN A 429 -9.84 26.72 7.03
CA ASN A 429 -10.82 26.00 6.24
C ASN A 429 -11.66 25.08 7.15
N ASP A 430 -12.96 24.95 6.87
CA ASP A 430 -13.82 24.05 7.61
C ASP A 430 -13.73 22.59 7.12
N ASN A 431 -14.33 21.68 7.88
CA ASN A 431 -14.36 20.25 7.59
C ASN A 431 -15.03 19.88 6.25
N SER A 432 -15.85 20.75 5.67
CA SER A 432 -16.51 20.51 4.38
C SER A 432 -15.55 20.66 3.21
N TRP A 433 -14.37 21.25 3.43
CA TRP A 433 -13.36 21.42 2.39
C TRP A 433 -12.98 20.09 1.72
N PHE A 434 -12.84 19.01 2.49
CA PHE A 434 -12.49 17.69 1.95
C PHE A 434 -13.58 17.10 1.06
N ASP A 435 -14.86 17.32 1.41
CA ASP A 435 -16.00 16.90 0.58
C ASP A 435 -16.06 17.71 -0.72
N ALA A 436 -15.81 19.02 -0.65
CA ALA A 436 -15.87 19.90 -1.81
C ALA A 436 -14.66 19.77 -2.75
N ASN A 437 -13.51 19.31 -2.24
CA ASN A 437 -12.23 19.32 -2.95
C ASN A 437 -11.56 17.94 -3.01
N ILE A 438 -12.36 16.87 -3.20
CA ILE A 438 -11.89 15.47 -3.24
C ILE A 438 -10.68 15.30 -4.17
N ARG A 439 -10.68 15.91 -5.35
CA ARG A 439 -9.55 15.79 -6.29
C ARG A 439 -8.25 16.40 -5.76
N GLN A 440 -8.33 17.52 -5.04
CA GLN A 440 -7.16 18.19 -4.47
C GLN A 440 -6.68 17.50 -3.17
N SER A 441 -7.58 16.80 -2.47
CA SER A 441 -7.22 16.05 -1.27
C SER A 441 -6.57 14.71 -1.57
N LYS A 442 -6.70 14.18 -2.79
CA LYS A 442 -6.01 12.95 -3.22
C LYS A 442 -4.50 13.16 -3.33
N LEU A 443 -3.77 12.09 -3.05
CA LEU A 443 -2.32 12.02 -3.15
C LEU A 443 -1.91 11.43 -4.50
N ASN A 444 -0.75 11.81 -4.98
CA ASN A 444 -0.13 11.18 -6.14
C ASN A 444 0.96 10.20 -5.67
N TRP A 445 1.14 9.12 -6.43
CA TRP A 445 2.30 8.26 -6.26
C TRP A 445 3.55 9.04 -6.71
N VAL A 446 4.30 9.57 -5.74
CA VAL A 446 5.53 10.30 -6.02
C VAL A 446 6.65 9.29 -6.27
N ARG A 447 7.43 9.51 -7.34
CA ARG A 447 8.73 8.87 -7.55
C ARG A 447 9.74 9.65 -6.69
N THR A 448 9.84 9.31 -5.42
CA THR A 448 10.90 9.86 -4.55
C THR A 448 12.22 9.19 -4.84
#